data_AF-A0A822C214-F1
#
_entry.id   AF-A0A822C214-F1
#
_cell.length_a   1.000
_cell.length_b   1.000
_cell.length_c   1.000
_cell.angle_alpha   90.00
_cell.angle_beta   90.00
_cell.angle_gamma   90.00
#
_symmetry.space_group_name_H-M   'P 1'
#
loop_
_entity.id
_entity.type
_entity.pdbx_description
1 polymer ?
#
loop_
_entity_poly.entity_id
_entity_poly.type
_entity_poly.pdbx_seq_one_letter_code
_entity_poly.pdbx_strand_id
1 'polypeptide(L)'
;MDTLSIRGQRLNQYMSQILKNFSLTQKNPYDDELNPNGICNCGVAENYLCENELISKLQSIQIWKTNYIYYPYSSGQKSLRQA
;
A
#
# COMPACT_ATOMS: atom_id res chain seq x y z
N MET A 1 -1.73 -34.04 -9.21
CA MET A 1 -1.60 -32.93 -8.24
C MET A 1 -0.22 -33.06 -7.64
N ASP A 2 0.68 -32.13 -7.96
CA ASP A 2 2.05 -32.20 -7.48
C ASP A 2 2.07 -31.90 -5.98
N THR A 3 2.55 -32.87 -5.20
CA THR A 3 2.71 -32.73 -3.76
C THR A 3 3.87 -31.77 -3.48
N LEU A 4 3.55 -30.66 -2.81
CA LEU A 4 4.56 -29.69 -2.39
C LEU A 4 5.57 -30.36 -1.44
N SER A 5 6.84 -29.97 -1.56
CA SER A 5 7.87 -30.28 -0.56
C SER A 5 7.46 -29.77 0.82
N ILE A 6 8.05 -30.30 1.90
CA ILE A 6 7.80 -29.84 3.28
C ILE A 6 7.99 -28.33 3.41
N ARG A 7 9.04 -27.77 2.77
CA ARG A 7 9.25 -26.32 2.73
C ARG A 7 8.12 -25.60 2.00
N GLY A 8 7.67 -26.11 0.85
CA GLY A 8 6.56 -25.56 0.09
C GLY A 8 5.24 -25.56 0.88
N GLN A 9 4.96 -26.64 1.63
CA GLN A 9 3.80 -26.73 2.51
C GLN A 9 3.84 -25.67 3.63
N ARG A 10 5.00 -25.49 4.27
CA ARG A 10 5.20 -24.47 5.32
C ARG A 10 5.01 -23.05 4.78
N LEU A 11 5.58 -22.76 3.61
CA LEU A 11 5.41 -21.45 2.97
C LEU A 11 3.94 -21.19 2.61
N ASN A 12 3.24 -22.20 2.08
CA ASN A 12 1.83 -22.07 1.75
C ASN A 12 0.96 -21.84 3.00
N GLN A 13 1.24 -22.56 4.10
CA GLN A 13 0.57 -22.36 5.39
C GLN A 13 0.82 -20.93 5.93
N TYR A 14 2.07 -20.47 5.89
CA TYR A 14 2.43 -19.12 6.31
C TYR A 14 1.69 -18.04 5.50
N MET A 15 1.69 -18.15 4.17
CA MET A 15 0.98 -17.23 3.29
C MET A 15 -0.53 -17.24 3.55
N SER A 16 -1.11 -18.43 3.73
CA SER A 16 -2.54 -18.58 4.07
C SER A 16 -2.88 -17.89 5.39
N GLN A 17 -1.99 -17.98 6.39
CA GLN A 17 -2.14 -17.32 7.68
C GLN A 17 -2.08 -15.79 7.54
N ILE A 18 -1.14 -15.26 6.75
CA ILE A 18 -1.04 -13.82 6.49
C ILE A 18 -2.34 -13.30 5.87
N LEU A 19 -2.82 -13.95 4.80
CA LEU A 19 -4.03 -13.52 4.10
C LEU A 19 -5.27 -13.57 5.00
N LYS A 20 -5.37 -14.61 5.83
CA LYS A 20 -6.44 -14.71 6.83
C LYS A 20 -6.39 -13.54 7.82
N ASN A 21 -5.21 -13.25 8.38
CA ASN A 21 -5.04 -12.17 9.34
C ASN A 21 -5.30 -10.79 8.72
N PHE A 22 -4.85 -10.58 7.49
CA PHE A 22 -5.13 -9.35 6.73
C PHE A 22 -6.64 -9.19 6.43
N SER A 23 -7.35 -10.29 6.14
CA SER A 23 -8.81 -10.23 5.99
C SER A 23 -9.52 -9.90 7.31
N LEU A 24 -8.99 -10.38 8.44
CA LEU A 24 -9.55 -10.08 9.76
C LEU A 24 -9.39 -8.60 10.13
N THR A 25 -8.23 -7.99 9.84
CA THR A 25 -8.00 -6.56 10.08
C THR A 25 -8.96 -5.70 9.25
N GLN A 26 -9.31 -6.11 8.04
CA GLN A 26 -10.30 -5.41 7.21
C GLN A 26 -11.75 -5.55 7.69
N LYS A 27 -12.10 -6.69 8.31
CA LYS A 27 -13.46 -6.96 8.78
C LYS A 27 -13.77 -6.33 10.14
N ASN A 28 -12.76 -6.08 10.95
CA ASN A 28 -12.89 -5.48 12.27
C ASN A 28 -11.79 -4.41 12.47
N PRO A 29 -11.82 -3.31 11.70
CA PRO A 29 -10.79 -2.29 11.78
C PRO A 29 -10.86 -1.56 13.12
N TYR A 30 -9.70 -1.27 13.70
CA TYR A 30 -9.59 -0.35 14.83
C TYR A 30 -9.99 1.07 14.40
N ASP A 31 -10.79 1.71 15.24
CA ASP A 31 -11.14 3.12 15.18
C ASP A 31 -11.27 3.62 16.63
N ASP A 32 -10.65 4.74 16.98
CA ASP A 32 -10.57 5.20 18.36
C ASP A 32 -11.94 5.64 18.94
N GLU A 33 -12.86 6.10 18.09
CA GLU A 33 -14.19 6.56 18.51
C GLU A 33 -15.26 5.48 18.29
N LEU A 34 -15.23 4.81 17.14
CA LEU A 34 -16.29 3.92 16.65
C LEU A 34 -16.04 2.45 17.01
N ASN A 35 -14.77 2.03 17.12
CA ASN A 35 -14.42 0.65 17.39
C ASN A 35 -13.05 0.51 18.11
N PRO A 36 -12.94 0.96 19.37
CA PRO A 36 -11.68 0.98 20.09
C PRO A 36 -11.14 -0.43 20.41
N ASN A 37 -11.97 -1.45 20.25
CA ASN A 37 -11.59 -2.87 20.38
C ASN A 37 -11.33 -3.55 19.03
N GLY A 38 -11.33 -2.78 17.94
CA GLY A 38 -10.97 -3.27 16.61
C GLY A 38 -9.50 -3.66 16.51
N ILE A 39 -9.13 -4.30 15.41
CA ILE A 39 -7.77 -4.77 15.17
C ILE A 39 -6.97 -3.65 14.52
N CYS A 40 -5.89 -3.23 15.19
CA CYS A 40 -4.95 -2.26 14.63
C CYS A 40 -4.16 -2.89 13.46
N ASN A 41 -4.09 -2.18 12.33
CA ASN A 41 -3.31 -2.62 11.19
C ASN A 41 -1.83 -2.24 11.36
N CYS A 42 -1.01 -3.20 11.77
CA CYS A 42 0.46 -3.10 11.79
C CYS A 42 1.13 -3.97 10.69
N GLY A 43 0.34 -4.49 9.76
CA GLY A 43 0.80 -5.47 8.76
C GLY A 43 1.25 -4.85 7.43
N VAL A 44 0.96 -3.57 7.20
CA VAL A 44 1.32 -2.85 5.98
C VAL A 44 2.47 -1.90 6.28
N ALA A 45 3.49 -1.92 5.43
CA ALA A 45 4.64 -1.02 5.53
C ALA A 45 4.30 0.35 4.93
N GLU A 46 3.37 1.06 5.56
CA GLU A 46 2.95 2.43 5.20
C GLU A 46 3.69 3.46 6.06
N ASN A 47 3.96 4.64 5.49
CA ASN A 47 4.61 5.75 6.19
C ASN A 47 3.71 6.99 6.14
N TYR A 48 3.14 7.33 7.28
CA TYR A 48 2.28 8.50 7.47
C TYR A 48 3.01 9.68 8.15
N LEU A 49 4.30 9.52 8.49
CA LEU A 49 5.02 10.50 9.32
C LEU A 49 5.26 11.85 8.63
N CYS A 50 5.31 11.87 7.29
CA CYS A 50 5.58 13.06 6.49
C CYS A 50 4.43 13.45 5.54
N GLU A 51 3.24 12.92 5.79
CA GLU A 51 2.09 13.12 4.90
C GLU A 51 1.69 14.60 4.82
N ASN A 52 1.72 15.30 5.96
CA ASN A 52 1.32 16.71 6.03
C ASN A 52 2.25 17.62 5.21
N GLU A 53 3.56 17.37 5.24
CA GLU A 53 4.55 18.11 4.45
C GLU A 53 4.34 17.87 2.95
N LEU A 54 4.06 16.62 2.56
CA LEU A 54 3.76 16.27 1.17
C LEU A 54 2.47 16.95 0.69
N ILE A 55 1.40 16.92 1.49
CA ILE A 55 0.13 17.59 1.16
C ILE A 55 0.32 19.10 1.02
N SER A 56 1.02 19.73 1.97
CA SER A 56 1.30 21.17 1.91
C SER A 56 2.09 21.53 0.65
N LYS A 57 3.09 20.71 0.30
CA LYS A 57 3.85 20.90 -0.93
C LYS A 57 2.97 20.77 -2.16
N LEU A 58 2.10 19.76 -2.23
CA LEU A 58 1.17 19.57 -3.35
C LEU A 58 0.21 20.75 -3.52
N GLN A 59 -0.30 21.32 -2.42
CA GLN A 59 -1.18 22.49 -2.45
C GLN A 59 -0.48 23.76 -2.96
N SER A 60 0.83 23.88 -2.71
CA SER A 60 1.64 25.00 -3.21
C SER A 60 1.96 24.90 -4.71
N ILE A 61 1.84 23.70 -5.30
CA ILE A 61 2.08 23.48 -6.71
C ILE A 61 0.84 23.93 -7.47
N GLN A 62 0.99 24.94 -8.32
CA GLN A 62 -0.04 25.26 -9.29
C GLN A 62 -0.21 24.06 -10.22
N ILE A 63 -1.32 23.34 -10.08
CA ILE A 63 -1.62 22.17 -10.90
C ILE A 63 -1.69 22.65 -12.34
N TRP A 64 -0.64 22.35 -13.10
CA TRP A 64 -0.70 22.44 -14.55
C TRP A 64 -1.78 21.43 -14.96
N LYS A 65 -2.89 21.91 -15.52
CA LYS A 65 -3.84 21.05 -16.25
C LYS A 65 -3.13 20.55 -17.51
N THR A 66 -2.18 19.65 -17.34
CA THR A 66 -1.55 18.93 -18.42
C THR A 66 -2.46 17.78 -18.78
N ASN A 67 -3.07 17.88 -19.95
CA ASN A 67 -3.79 16.79 -20.59
C ASN A 67 -2.78 15.71 -20.99
N TYR A 68 -2.32 14.90 -20.04
CA TYR A 68 -1.60 13.65 -20.33
C TYR A 68 -2.58 12.59 -20.83
N ILE A 69 -3.32 12.90 -21.90
CA ILE A 69 -4.16 11.92 -22.59
C ILE A 69 -3.26 10.90 -23.31
N TYR A 70 -2.00 11.26 -23.57
CA TYR A 70 -1.00 10.40 -24.17
C TYR A 70 0.35 10.53 -23.45
N TYR A 71 0.87 9.41 -22.93
CA TYR A 71 2.20 9.31 -22.30
C TYR A 71 3.17 8.56 -23.23
N PRO A 72 3.98 9.28 -24.03
CA PRO A 72 4.78 8.67 -25.10
C PRO A 72 6.08 8.00 -24.62
N TYR A 73 6.41 8.10 -23.33
CA TYR A 73 7.73 7.75 -22.84
C TYR A 73 7.78 6.33 -22.26
N SER A 74 8.16 5.34 -23.08
CA SER A 74 8.34 3.95 -22.65
C SER A 74 9.39 3.76 -21.55
N SER A 75 10.41 4.63 -21.51
CA SER A 75 11.44 4.63 -20.47
C SER A 75 11.12 5.56 -19.28
N GLY A 76 9.99 6.24 -19.31
CA GLY A 76 9.60 7.28 -18.36
C GLY A 76 9.97 8.71 -18.79
N GLN A 77 9.46 9.71 -18.10
CA GLN A 77 9.79 11.11 -18.37
C GLN A 77 11.19 11.44 -17.84
N LYS A 78 12.05 12.04 -18.70
CA LYS A 78 13.46 12.33 -18.35
C LYS A 78 13.60 13.17 -17.09
N SER A 79 12.77 14.21 -16.93
CA SER A 79 12.79 15.09 -15.75
C SER A 79 12.46 14.36 -14.45
N LEU A 80 11.60 13.33 -14.49
CA LEU A 80 11.27 12.54 -13.30
C LEU A 80 12.39 11.56 -12.92
N ARG A 81 13.13 11.03 -13.90
CA ARG A 81 14.29 10.15 -13.62
C ARG A 81 15.51 10.89 -13.07
N GLN A 82 15.58 12.20 -13.30
CA GLN A 82 16.71 13.04 -12.89
C GLN A 82 16.44 13.83 -11.60
N ALA A 83 15.18 13.82 -11.13
CA ALA A 83 14.75 14.50 -9.92
C ALA A 83 15.21 13.78 -8.64
#